data_AF-A0A953DJ04-F1
#
_entry.id   AF-A0A953DJ04-F1
#
_cell.length_a   1.000
_cell.length_b   1.000
_cell.length_c   1.000
_cell.angle_alpha   90.00
_cell.angle_beta   90.00
_cell.angle_gamma   90.00
#
_symmetry.space_group_name_H-M   'P 1'
#
loop_
_entity.id
_entity.type
_entity.pdbx_description
1 polymer ?
#
loop_
_entity_poly.entity_id
_entity_poly.type
_entity_poly.pdbx_seq_one_letter_code
_entity_poly.pdbx_strand_id
1 'polypeptide(L)'
;MGINNQSTTVLDATNNWWGCNEGPDDDGCDTVAGSVNLDPWLTFTVTSDTAELDIGEEATITASLTTNSDGGDTSGDGTVPNGITVGFDVDPAGAGTLDPTSTSTAAGAATATFTAAAAGEATISATVDNATASTTVTVTGEEPPAVEKIELVASNTSPTAGEEVTLTATVTESAGDPVADVTVEFAVDGVHDTSGEGTTNEDGEATFSYTGSFAGTDTVTATVAGTDLSDSVEITWTVVSPPPVQFPPSQASEPKAGCIFFTQTQHNLCAGFRSYWEHFGGLATFGYPVTEEFVENGLTVQYFERARFEWHPGAWPERYDVLLGLLGRDMTAGRDEEPPFQRANPGAADHCTYFEATGHNLCFGFRSYWEAFGGLAIYGYPISEEFVEQNPDTGELYTVQYFERARFEWHPGEFPPRFDVLLGRIGAWALHQRYGTPYP
;
A
#
# COMPACT_ATOMS: atom_id res chain seq x y z
N MET A 1 -54.93 5.15 41.07
CA MET A 1 -56.24 5.09 40.41
C MET A 1 -56.91 3.83 40.95
N GLY A 2 -57.88 3.21 40.25
CA GLY A 2 -58.43 1.92 40.67
C GLY A 2 -59.95 1.84 40.59
N ILE A 3 -60.54 0.86 41.27
CA ILE A 3 -61.98 0.53 41.17
C ILE A 3 -62.75 1.02 42.40
N ASN A 4 -63.88 1.69 42.19
CA ASN A 4 -64.86 1.98 43.24
C ASN A 4 -66.22 1.40 42.85
N ASN A 5 -66.54 0.21 43.34
CA ASN A 5 -67.82 -0.45 43.08
C ASN A 5 -68.91 0.05 44.03
N GLN A 6 -69.78 0.92 43.51
CA GLN A 6 -70.95 1.43 44.23
C GLN A 6 -72.21 0.55 44.07
N SER A 7 -72.10 -0.59 43.36
CA SER A 7 -73.18 -1.56 43.21
C SER A 7 -73.38 -2.41 44.47
N THR A 8 -74.53 -3.07 44.56
CA THR A 8 -74.80 -4.13 45.56
C THR A 8 -74.33 -5.52 45.10
N THR A 9 -73.94 -5.65 43.83
CA THR A 9 -73.38 -6.88 43.25
C THR A 9 -71.86 -6.88 43.31
N VAL A 10 -71.27 -8.04 43.59
CA VAL A 10 -69.81 -8.23 43.49
C VAL A 10 -69.37 -8.01 42.05
N LEU A 11 -68.39 -7.13 41.84
CA LEU A 11 -67.71 -6.97 40.55
C LEU A 11 -66.56 -7.98 40.48
N ASP A 12 -66.43 -8.72 39.39
CA ASP A 12 -65.28 -9.60 39.16
C ASP A 12 -64.19 -8.85 38.42
N ALA A 13 -63.03 -8.70 39.06
CA ALA A 13 -61.84 -8.06 38.53
C ALA A 13 -60.61 -8.97 38.71
N THR A 14 -60.83 -10.28 38.72
CA THR A 14 -59.77 -11.28 38.66
C THR A 14 -58.99 -11.20 37.35
N ASN A 15 -57.73 -11.63 37.38
CA ASN A 15 -56.78 -11.55 36.26
C ASN A 15 -56.69 -10.13 35.68
N ASN A 16 -56.71 -9.12 36.54
CA ASN A 16 -56.49 -7.72 36.18
C ASN A 16 -55.11 -7.24 36.66
N TRP A 17 -54.52 -6.30 35.92
CA TRP A 17 -53.28 -5.62 36.31
C TRP A 17 -53.60 -4.39 37.17
N TRP A 18 -52.90 -4.24 38.30
CA TRP A 18 -53.13 -3.18 39.29
C TRP A 18 -51.95 -2.22 39.43
N GLY A 19 -51.03 -2.21 38.46
CA GLY A 19 -49.89 -1.29 38.41
C GLY A 19 -48.64 -1.74 39.17
N CYS A 20 -48.70 -2.86 39.89
CA CYS A 20 -47.62 -3.42 40.73
C CYS A 20 -47.76 -4.95 40.83
N ASN A 21 -46.73 -5.63 41.35
CA ASN A 21 -46.76 -7.09 41.54
C ASN A 21 -47.41 -7.52 42.86
N GLU A 22 -47.38 -6.65 43.87
CA GLU A 22 -47.86 -6.90 45.23
C GLU A 22 -49.38 -7.12 45.27
N GLY A 23 -50.12 -6.43 44.39
CA GLY A 23 -51.56 -6.59 44.23
C GLY A 23 -52.37 -5.34 44.62
N PRO A 24 -53.69 -5.36 44.43
CA PRO A 24 -54.54 -4.20 44.75
C PRO A 24 -54.49 -3.82 46.23
N ASP A 25 -54.58 -2.51 46.51
CA ASP A 25 -54.49 -1.89 47.85
C ASP A 25 -53.12 -1.95 48.56
N ASP A 26 -52.08 -2.52 47.93
CA ASP A 26 -50.69 -2.39 48.39
C ASP A 26 -50.05 -1.05 47.96
N ASP A 27 -48.90 -0.72 48.58
CA ASP A 27 -48.19 0.54 48.30
C ASP A 27 -47.65 0.55 46.86
N GLY A 28 -47.94 1.62 46.11
CA GLY A 28 -47.62 1.72 44.67
C GLY A 28 -48.65 1.08 43.74
N CYS A 29 -49.68 0.41 44.27
CA CYS A 29 -50.71 -0.27 43.51
C CYS A 29 -52.00 0.55 43.42
N ASP A 30 -52.87 0.19 42.47
CA ASP A 30 -54.20 0.76 42.37
C ASP A 30 -55.10 0.30 43.54
N THR A 31 -55.97 1.22 44.00
CA THR A 31 -56.81 1.01 45.19
C THR A 31 -58.21 0.53 44.83
N VAL A 32 -58.84 -0.22 45.74
CA VAL A 32 -60.17 -0.79 45.55
C VAL A 32 -61.11 -0.33 46.67
N ALA A 33 -62.32 0.06 46.28
CA ALA A 33 -63.41 0.37 47.20
C ALA A 33 -64.70 -0.38 46.79
N GLY A 34 -65.46 -0.84 47.79
CA GLY A 34 -66.70 -1.60 47.58
C GLY A 34 -66.50 -3.11 47.51
N SER A 35 -67.49 -3.85 47.00
CA SER A 35 -67.44 -5.32 46.92
C SER A 35 -66.90 -5.78 45.57
N VAL A 36 -65.63 -6.20 45.53
CA VAL A 36 -64.93 -6.61 44.30
C VAL A 36 -64.18 -7.92 44.56
N ASN A 37 -64.21 -8.85 43.61
CA ASN A 37 -63.38 -10.05 43.59
C ASN A 37 -62.06 -9.73 42.85
N LEU A 38 -60.93 -9.90 43.53
CA LEU A 38 -59.63 -9.38 43.12
C LEU A 38 -58.57 -10.49 42.92
N ASP A 39 -58.83 -11.70 43.41
CA ASP A 39 -57.86 -12.78 43.53
C ASP A 39 -58.20 -13.93 42.55
N PRO A 40 -57.30 -14.34 41.66
CA PRO A 40 -55.91 -13.83 41.49
C PRO A 40 -55.82 -12.54 40.66
N TRP A 41 -54.72 -11.80 40.79
CA TRP A 41 -54.37 -10.62 39.97
C TRP A 41 -53.19 -10.91 39.03
N LEU A 42 -52.96 -10.09 38.01
CA LEU A 42 -51.82 -10.27 37.10
C LEU A 42 -50.50 -9.83 37.75
N THR A 43 -49.43 -10.56 37.44
CA THR A 43 -48.06 -10.26 37.85
C THR A 43 -47.19 -9.98 36.63
N PHE A 44 -46.25 -9.08 36.79
CA PHE A 44 -45.27 -8.68 35.80
C PHE A 44 -43.98 -9.47 35.97
N THR A 45 -43.54 -10.10 34.88
CA THR A 45 -42.36 -10.96 34.84
C THR A 45 -41.45 -10.56 33.69
N VAL A 46 -40.16 -10.78 33.85
CA VAL A 46 -39.15 -10.62 32.79
C VAL A 46 -38.38 -11.93 32.67
N THR A 47 -38.24 -12.42 31.45
CA THR A 47 -37.54 -13.66 31.13
C THR A 47 -36.61 -13.43 29.95
N SER A 48 -35.53 -14.20 29.91
CA SER A 48 -34.66 -14.35 28.75
C SER A 48 -34.85 -15.74 28.17
N ASP A 49 -34.71 -15.90 26.85
CA ASP A 49 -34.73 -17.19 26.18
C ASP A 49 -33.46 -18.02 26.44
N THR A 50 -32.37 -17.36 26.81
CA THR A 50 -31.12 -17.99 27.27
C THR A 50 -30.58 -17.33 28.54
N ALA A 51 -29.84 -18.11 29.34
CA ALA A 51 -29.15 -17.63 30.53
C ALA A 51 -27.66 -17.36 30.30
N GLU A 52 -27.10 -17.84 29.18
CA GLU A 52 -25.67 -17.72 28.83
C GLU A 52 -25.54 -17.28 27.37
N LEU A 53 -24.58 -16.38 27.10
CA LEU A 53 -24.24 -15.84 25.79
C LEU A 53 -22.74 -15.64 25.68
N ASP A 54 -22.17 -15.74 24.48
CA ASP A 54 -20.84 -15.16 24.20
C ASP A 54 -20.95 -13.67 23.78
N ILE A 55 -19.86 -12.90 23.94
CA ILE A 55 -19.80 -11.51 23.45
C ILE A 55 -20.19 -11.45 21.97
N GLY A 56 -21.12 -10.55 21.61
CA GLY A 56 -21.65 -10.38 20.26
C GLY A 56 -22.89 -11.23 19.94
N GLU A 57 -23.26 -12.18 20.80
CA GLU A 57 -24.51 -12.94 20.65
C GLU A 57 -25.73 -12.16 21.18
N GLU A 58 -26.92 -12.65 20.83
CA GLU A 58 -28.20 -12.00 21.13
C GLU A 58 -29.12 -12.90 21.96
N ALA A 59 -29.89 -12.30 22.86
CA ALA A 59 -30.99 -12.95 23.60
C ALA A 59 -32.30 -12.20 23.41
N THR A 60 -33.41 -12.95 23.39
CA THR A 60 -34.76 -12.38 23.38
C THR A 60 -35.24 -12.18 24.82
N ILE A 61 -35.44 -10.91 25.19
CA ILE A 61 -35.98 -10.53 26.49
C ILE A 61 -37.49 -10.35 26.35
N THR A 62 -38.25 -11.08 27.17
CA THR A 62 -39.72 -11.05 27.19
C THR A 62 -40.21 -10.52 28.53
N ALA A 63 -40.86 -9.36 28.49
CA ALA A 63 -41.61 -8.78 29.60
C ALA A 63 -43.10 -9.16 29.47
N SER A 64 -43.67 -9.85 30.47
CA SER A 64 -45.01 -10.45 30.37
C SER A 64 -45.92 -10.11 31.55
N LEU A 65 -47.19 -9.81 31.22
CA LEU A 65 -48.34 -9.63 32.10
C LEU A 65 -49.38 -10.75 31.91
N THR A 66 -48.96 -11.94 31.45
CA THR A 66 -49.90 -13.06 31.21
C THR A 66 -50.00 -14.04 32.37
N THR A 67 -49.21 -13.88 33.43
CA THR A 67 -49.21 -14.80 34.57
C THR A 67 -49.90 -14.15 35.76
N ASN A 68 -50.83 -14.85 36.40
CA ASN A 68 -51.50 -14.36 37.60
C ASN A 68 -50.73 -14.70 38.89
N SER A 69 -51.19 -14.16 40.02
CA SER A 69 -50.57 -14.30 41.35
C SER A 69 -50.56 -15.75 41.87
N ASP A 70 -51.39 -16.63 41.33
CA ASP A 70 -51.39 -18.07 41.58
C ASP A 70 -50.41 -18.85 40.66
N GLY A 71 -49.73 -18.16 39.74
CA GLY A 71 -48.85 -18.77 38.73
C GLY A 71 -49.59 -19.36 37.53
N GLY A 72 -50.87 -19.07 37.35
CA GLY A 72 -51.67 -19.48 36.21
C GLY A 72 -51.43 -18.61 34.98
N ASP A 73 -51.34 -19.23 33.81
CA ASP A 73 -51.26 -18.54 32.51
C ASP A 73 -52.66 -18.10 32.04
N THR A 74 -52.80 -16.81 31.76
CA THR A 74 -54.04 -16.14 31.32
C THR A 74 -54.02 -15.77 29.83
N SER A 75 -52.95 -16.11 29.11
CA SER A 75 -52.79 -15.78 27.68
C SER A 75 -53.95 -16.29 26.80
N GLY A 76 -54.59 -17.39 27.21
CA GLY A 76 -55.74 -17.99 26.54
C GLY A 76 -57.11 -17.37 26.88
N ASP A 77 -57.19 -16.50 27.89
CA ASP A 77 -58.47 -16.02 28.46
C ASP A 77 -59.07 -14.84 27.67
N GLY A 78 -58.30 -14.22 26.77
CA GLY A 78 -58.77 -13.20 25.83
C GLY A 78 -58.85 -11.76 26.37
N THR A 79 -58.48 -11.53 27.63
CA THR A 79 -58.49 -10.20 28.28
C THR A 79 -57.12 -9.74 28.78
N VAL A 80 -56.03 -10.19 28.15
CA VAL A 80 -54.67 -9.79 28.55
C VAL A 80 -54.39 -8.31 28.24
N PRO A 81 -53.56 -7.63 29.06
CA PRO A 81 -53.19 -6.24 28.83
C PRO A 81 -52.53 -6.02 27.47
N ASN A 82 -52.90 -4.95 26.77
CA ASN A 82 -52.39 -4.62 25.45
C ASN A 82 -52.22 -3.10 25.33
N GLY A 83 -51.17 -2.66 24.65
CA GLY A 83 -50.85 -1.25 24.48
C GLY A 83 -50.22 -0.57 25.71
N ILE A 84 -49.83 -1.35 26.74
CA ILE A 84 -49.11 -0.81 27.91
C ILE A 84 -47.63 -0.69 27.56
N THR A 85 -47.06 0.50 27.70
CA THR A 85 -45.64 0.76 27.44
C THR A 85 -44.75 0.12 28.50
N VAL A 86 -43.76 -0.63 28.04
CA VAL A 86 -42.69 -1.25 28.82
C VAL A 86 -41.38 -0.52 28.49
N GLY A 87 -40.65 -0.08 29.50
CA GLY A 87 -39.27 0.38 29.35
C GLY A 87 -38.29 -0.73 29.73
N PHE A 88 -37.22 -0.91 28.95
CA PHE A 88 -36.16 -1.88 29.21
C PHE A 88 -34.86 -1.15 29.55
N ASP A 89 -34.08 -1.74 30.46
CA ASP A 89 -32.78 -1.21 30.90
C ASP A 89 -31.81 -2.36 31.21
N VAL A 90 -30.51 -2.10 31.13
CA VAL A 90 -29.46 -3.09 31.42
C VAL A 90 -28.40 -2.52 32.36
N ASP A 91 -28.04 -3.31 33.38
CA ASP A 91 -27.01 -3.01 34.36
C ASP A 91 -25.94 -4.13 34.38
N PRO A 92 -24.64 -3.81 34.28
CA PRO A 92 -24.07 -2.48 34.02
C PRO A 92 -24.42 -1.96 32.62
N ALA A 93 -24.50 -0.64 32.47
CA ALA A 93 -24.84 0.02 31.20
C ALA A 93 -23.89 -0.32 30.02
N GLY A 94 -22.72 -0.92 30.29
CA GLY A 94 -21.76 -1.40 29.30
C GLY A 94 -21.88 -2.90 28.97
N ALA A 95 -22.77 -3.65 29.62
CA ALA A 95 -22.90 -5.09 29.39
C ALA A 95 -23.46 -5.45 28.00
N GLY A 96 -24.21 -4.53 27.39
CA GLY A 96 -24.80 -4.72 26.06
C GLY A 96 -25.78 -3.62 25.69
N THR A 97 -26.54 -3.84 24.63
CA THR A 97 -27.58 -2.94 24.15
C THR A 97 -28.94 -3.63 24.08
N LEU A 98 -30.02 -2.86 24.16
CA LEU A 98 -31.40 -3.34 24.06
C LEU A 98 -32.12 -2.65 22.91
N ASP A 99 -32.72 -3.42 22.00
CA ASP A 99 -33.53 -2.88 20.90
C ASP A 99 -34.90 -3.61 20.79
N PRO A 100 -36.03 -2.89 20.97
CA PRO A 100 -36.14 -1.50 21.38
C PRO A 100 -35.93 -1.30 22.89
N THR A 101 -35.48 -0.10 23.30
CA THR A 101 -35.41 0.29 24.73
C THR A 101 -36.77 0.58 25.36
N SER A 102 -37.82 0.74 24.55
CA SER A 102 -39.20 0.75 25.03
C SER A 102 -40.17 0.31 23.93
N THR A 103 -41.20 -0.44 24.31
CA THR A 103 -42.26 -0.89 23.39
C THR A 103 -43.54 -1.18 24.15
N SER A 104 -44.67 -1.27 23.43
CA SER A 104 -45.95 -1.59 24.07
C SER A 104 -46.21 -3.09 24.06
N THR A 105 -46.87 -3.58 25.10
CA THR A 105 -47.37 -4.96 25.16
C THR A 105 -48.30 -5.25 23.98
N ALA A 106 -48.13 -6.43 23.38
CA ALA A 106 -49.00 -7.05 22.40
C ALA A 106 -49.40 -8.43 22.93
N ALA A 107 -50.70 -8.68 23.06
CA ALA A 107 -51.22 -9.91 23.68
C ALA A 107 -50.59 -10.22 25.07
N GLY A 108 -50.43 -9.19 25.92
CA GLY A 108 -49.91 -9.34 27.27
C GLY A 108 -48.40 -9.34 27.41
N ALA A 109 -47.63 -9.28 26.31
CA ALA A 109 -46.17 -9.34 26.36
C ALA A 109 -45.50 -8.28 25.47
N ALA A 110 -44.31 -7.83 25.88
CA ALA A 110 -43.43 -6.95 25.12
C ALA A 110 -42.04 -7.59 25.02
N THR A 111 -41.37 -7.45 23.88
CA THR A 111 -40.07 -8.07 23.63
C THR A 111 -39.02 -7.06 23.22
N ALA A 112 -37.79 -7.26 23.68
CA ALA A 112 -36.59 -6.56 23.23
C ALA A 112 -35.47 -7.57 22.95
N THR A 113 -34.57 -7.22 22.04
CA THR A 113 -33.36 -8.00 21.76
C THR A 113 -32.23 -7.41 22.58
N PHE A 114 -31.57 -8.24 23.39
CA PHE A 114 -30.34 -7.89 24.10
C PHE A 114 -29.14 -8.38 23.28
N THR A 115 -28.22 -7.48 22.92
CA THR A 115 -26.97 -7.82 22.25
C THR A 115 -25.80 -7.65 23.22
N ALA A 116 -25.07 -8.73 23.52
CA ALA A 116 -24.00 -8.75 24.50
C ALA A 116 -22.75 -7.99 24.00
N ALA A 117 -22.18 -7.12 24.83
CA ALA A 117 -21.01 -6.30 24.47
C ALA A 117 -19.79 -6.50 25.38
N ALA A 118 -19.98 -6.96 26.62
CA ALA A 118 -18.89 -7.18 27.56
C ALA A 118 -19.14 -8.43 28.42
N ALA A 119 -18.07 -9.16 28.74
CA ALA A 119 -18.15 -10.32 29.60
C ALA A 119 -18.56 -9.95 31.04
N GLY A 120 -19.31 -10.83 31.70
CA GLY A 120 -19.80 -10.63 33.05
C GLY A 120 -21.30 -10.90 33.19
N GLU A 121 -21.86 -10.54 34.33
CA GLU A 121 -23.30 -10.69 34.59
C GLU A 121 -24.04 -9.42 34.13
N ALA A 122 -24.97 -9.58 33.19
CA ALA A 122 -25.88 -8.53 32.75
C ALA A 122 -27.24 -8.71 33.43
N THR A 123 -27.67 -7.74 34.22
CA THR A 123 -29.04 -7.68 34.76
C THR A 123 -29.90 -6.86 33.81
N ILE A 124 -30.82 -7.52 33.11
CA ILE A 124 -31.81 -6.86 32.26
C ILE A 124 -33.07 -6.67 33.07
N SER A 125 -33.51 -5.41 33.19
CA SER A 125 -34.76 -5.05 33.85
C SER A 125 -35.77 -4.50 32.85
N ALA A 126 -37.04 -4.67 33.17
CA ALA A 126 -38.12 -3.98 32.51
C ALA A 126 -39.03 -3.33 33.55
N THR A 127 -39.68 -2.24 33.16
CA THR A 127 -40.59 -1.49 34.04
C THR A 127 -41.91 -1.23 33.34
N VAL A 128 -43.00 -1.50 34.05
CA VAL A 128 -44.38 -1.15 33.69
C VAL A 128 -45.04 -0.51 34.89
N ASP A 129 -45.63 0.66 34.71
CA ASP A 129 -46.25 1.44 35.80
C ASP A 129 -45.29 1.59 37.00
N ASN A 130 -45.61 0.98 38.14
CA ASN A 130 -44.79 0.98 39.35
C ASN A 130 -44.11 -0.38 39.61
N ALA A 131 -44.21 -1.33 38.68
CA ALA A 131 -43.56 -2.63 38.76
C ALA A 131 -42.26 -2.64 37.96
N THR A 132 -41.19 -3.12 38.60
CA THR A 132 -39.94 -3.48 37.94
C THR A 132 -39.67 -4.96 38.17
N ALA A 133 -39.35 -5.69 37.11
CA ALA A 133 -38.88 -7.07 37.18
C ALA A 133 -37.60 -7.22 36.36
N SER A 134 -36.79 -8.22 36.68
CA SER A 134 -35.50 -8.42 36.01
C SER A 134 -35.18 -9.90 35.79
N THR A 135 -34.25 -10.13 34.87
CA THR A 135 -33.60 -11.41 34.60
C THR A 135 -32.10 -11.18 34.45
N THR A 136 -31.30 -12.21 34.66
CA THR A 136 -29.84 -12.14 34.50
C THR A 136 -29.39 -13.02 33.34
N VAL A 137 -28.42 -12.52 32.59
CA VAL A 137 -27.71 -13.26 31.54
C VAL A 137 -26.22 -13.21 31.86
N THR A 138 -25.55 -14.36 31.86
CA THR A 138 -24.11 -14.43 32.00
C THR A 138 -23.47 -14.37 30.62
N VAL A 139 -22.69 -13.32 30.37
CA VAL A 139 -21.92 -13.15 29.14
C VAL A 139 -20.52 -13.70 29.35
N THR A 140 -20.12 -14.65 28.52
CA THR A 140 -18.79 -15.26 28.46
C THR A 140 -18.02 -14.79 27.24
N GLY A 141 -16.72 -15.07 27.22
CA GLY A 141 -15.79 -14.58 26.22
C GLY A 141 -14.73 -13.68 26.83
N GLU A 142 -13.60 -13.56 26.15
CA GLU A 142 -12.59 -12.57 26.50
C GLU A 142 -12.96 -11.26 25.79
N GLU A 143 -13.03 -10.16 26.55
CA GLU A 143 -13.15 -8.83 25.94
C GLU A 143 -11.98 -8.66 24.97
N PRO A 144 -12.21 -8.23 23.72
CA PRO A 144 -11.14 -8.13 22.75
C PRO A 144 -10.03 -7.25 23.35
N PRO A 145 -8.78 -7.74 23.35
CA PRO A 145 -7.65 -7.04 23.93
C PRO A 145 -7.54 -5.62 23.37
N ALA A 146 -7.58 -4.62 24.25
CA ALA A 146 -7.51 -3.21 23.85
C ALA A 146 -6.10 -2.87 23.37
N VAL A 147 -5.96 -2.61 22.07
CA VAL A 147 -4.70 -2.18 21.47
C VAL A 147 -4.31 -0.79 21.98
N GLU A 148 -3.16 -0.66 22.64
CA GLU A 148 -2.68 0.62 23.16
C GLU A 148 -1.29 1.03 22.66
N LYS A 149 -0.45 0.07 22.26
CA LYS A 149 0.93 0.34 21.82
C LYS A 149 1.28 -0.46 20.57
N ILE A 150 2.08 0.15 19.71
CA ILE A 150 2.79 -0.49 18.59
C ILE A 150 4.29 -0.15 18.70
N GLU A 151 5.15 -1.11 18.37
CA GLU A 151 6.60 -0.94 18.29
C GLU A 151 7.11 -1.54 16.98
N LEU A 152 7.90 -0.78 16.22
CA LEU A 152 8.39 -1.19 14.90
C LEU A 152 9.89 -1.43 14.91
N VAL A 153 10.31 -2.63 14.50
CA VAL A 153 11.71 -3.00 14.37
C VAL A 153 12.01 -3.44 12.93
N ALA A 154 13.05 -2.87 12.34
CA ALA A 154 13.61 -3.33 11.07
C ALA A 154 14.74 -4.35 11.30
N SER A 155 14.79 -5.41 10.50
CA SER A 155 15.85 -6.42 10.56
C SER A 155 17.24 -5.84 10.29
N ASN A 156 17.31 -4.76 9.50
CA ASN A 156 18.53 -4.01 9.23
C ASN A 156 18.17 -2.54 8.91
N THR A 157 18.77 -1.59 9.62
CA THR A 157 18.59 -0.14 9.37
C THR A 157 19.67 0.46 8.46
N SER A 158 20.63 -0.35 8.02
CA SER A 158 21.67 0.04 7.05
C SER A 158 21.93 -1.06 6.00
N PRO A 159 20.91 -1.50 5.26
CA PRO A 159 21.05 -2.51 4.22
C PRO A 159 21.86 -1.99 3.02
N THR A 160 22.43 -2.94 2.29
CA THR A 160 22.97 -2.69 0.96
C THR A 160 21.85 -2.83 -0.08
N ALA A 161 21.86 -2.00 -1.13
CA ALA A 161 20.90 -2.12 -2.23
C ALA A 161 20.89 -3.55 -2.80
N GLY A 162 19.69 -4.12 -2.92
CA GLY A 162 19.42 -5.51 -3.29
C GLY A 162 19.22 -6.47 -2.11
N GLU A 163 19.49 -6.03 -0.86
CA GLU A 163 19.14 -6.81 0.33
C GLU A 163 17.67 -6.61 0.71
N GLU A 164 17.02 -7.68 1.15
CA GLU A 164 15.67 -7.64 1.68
C GLU A 164 15.71 -7.21 3.16
N VAL A 165 14.89 -6.24 3.53
CA VAL A 165 14.63 -5.86 4.92
C VAL A 165 13.26 -6.38 5.33
N THR A 166 13.19 -7.02 6.48
CA THR A 166 11.92 -7.43 7.10
C THR A 166 11.61 -6.50 8.26
N LEU A 167 10.42 -5.93 8.24
CA LEU A 167 9.84 -5.06 9.25
C LEU A 167 8.95 -5.93 10.13
N THR A 168 9.09 -5.79 11.44
CA THR A 168 8.26 -6.48 12.44
C THR A 168 7.63 -5.41 13.32
N ALA A 169 6.30 -5.30 13.23
CA ALA A 169 5.50 -4.48 14.13
C ALA A 169 4.93 -5.36 15.23
N THR A 170 5.19 -5.01 16.49
CA THR A 170 4.65 -5.69 17.67
C THR A 170 3.57 -4.83 18.30
N VAL A 171 2.35 -5.37 18.41
CA VAL A 171 1.18 -4.71 18.98
C VAL A 171 0.91 -5.29 20.36
N THR A 172 0.79 -4.41 21.37
CA THR A 172 0.56 -4.82 22.77
C THR A 172 -0.52 -3.98 23.44
N GLU A 173 -1.08 -4.54 24.51
CA GLU A 173 -1.96 -3.84 25.44
C GLU A 173 -1.19 -2.93 26.41
N SER A 174 -1.92 -2.23 27.29
CA SER A 174 -1.38 -1.43 28.41
C SER A 174 -0.46 -2.22 29.34
N ALA A 175 -0.75 -3.50 29.55
CA ALA A 175 0.01 -4.40 30.42
C ALA A 175 1.29 -4.96 29.75
N GLY A 176 1.43 -4.76 28.43
CA GLY A 176 2.53 -5.30 27.62
C GLY A 176 2.28 -6.69 27.03
N ASP A 177 1.08 -7.26 27.23
CA ASP A 177 0.68 -8.52 26.63
C ASP A 177 0.44 -8.35 25.11
N PRO A 178 0.81 -9.34 24.28
CA PRO A 178 0.69 -9.27 22.82
C PRO A 178 -0.77 -9.38 22.35
N VAL A 179 -1.10 -8.65 21.28
CA VAL A 179 -2.45 -8.64 20.70
C VAL A 179 -2.47 -9.26 19.30
N ALA A 180 -3.14 -10.40 19.16
CA ALA A 180 -3.30 -11.11 17.90
C ALA A 180 -4.46 -10.57 17.04
N ASP A 181 -4.48 -10.96 15.76
CA ASP A 181 -5.55 -10.67 14.79
C ASP A 181 -5.80 -9.17 14.52
N VAL A 182 -4.80 -8.31 14.79
CA VAL A 182 -4.83 -6.87 14.51
C VAL A 182 -4.19 -6.60 13.16
N THR A 183 -4.87 -5.83 12.30
CA THR A 183 -4.31 -5.41 11.01
C THR A 183 -3.39 -4.20 11.19
N VAL A 184 -2.18 -4.31 10.67
CA VAL A 184 -1.14 -3.28 10.65
C VAL A 184 -0.83 -2.89 9.21
N GLU A 185 -0.95 -1.60 8.91
CA GLU A 185 -0.61 -1.01 7.62
C GLU A 185 0.83 -0.47 7.68
N PHE A 186 1.66 -0.88 6.71
CA PHE A 186 3.04 -0.42 6.56
C PHE A 186 3.14 0.54 5.38
N ALA A 187 3.71 1.72 5.62
CA ALA A 187 4.06 2.69 4.59
C ALA A 187 5.58 2.91 4.59
N VAL A 188 6.18 2.87 3.41
CA VAL A 188 7.58 3.22 3.19
C VAL A 188 7.59 4.46 2.29
N ASP A 189 8.08 5.57 2.83
CA ASP A 189 8.22 6.83 2.11
C ASP A 189 9.71 7.17 1.97
N GLY A 190 10.15 7.63 0.79
CA GLY A 190 11.52 8.11 0.62
C GLY A 190 12.12 7.82 -0.74
N VAL A 191 13.17 6.99 -0.78
CA VAL A 191 13.78 6.55 -2.04
C VAL A 191 13.10 5.29 -2.60
N HIS A 192 12.38 4.54 -1.77
CA HIS A 192 11.53 3.42 -2.17
C HIS A 192 10.10 3.61 -1.68
N ASP A 193 9.25 4.18 -2.53
CA ASP A 193 7.83 4.32 -2.21
C ASP A 193 7.11 2.98 -2.39
N THR A 194 6.73 2.34 -1.28
CA THR A 194 5.97 1.09 -1.27
C THR A 194 5.11 1.00 -0.01
N SER A 195 4.11 0.12 -0.04
CA SER A 195 3.28 -0.17 1.13
C SER A 195 2.95 -1.66 1.20
N GLY A 196 2.46 -2.07 2.36
CA GLY A 196 1.98 -3.43 2.61
C GLY A 196 1.10 -3.48 3.85
N GLU A 197 0.53 -4.64 4.10
CA GLU A 197 -0.29 -4.89 5.28
C GLU A 197 0.09 -6.24 5.88
N GLY A 198 -0.04 -6.37 7.20
CA GLY A 198 0.14 -7.62 7.92
C GLY A 198 -0.89 -7.74 9.04
N THR A 199 -1.20 -8.96 9.44
CA THR A 199 -2.06 -9.24 10.60
C THR A 199 -1.20 -9.82 11.71
N THR A 200 -1.38 -9.36 12.94
CA THR A 200 -0.59 -9.84 14.08
C THR A 200 -0.90 -11.30 14.41
N ASN A 201 0.14 -12.07 14.70
CA ASN A 201 0.03 -13.46 15.15
C ASN A 201 -0.22 -13.56 16.67
N GLU A 202 -0.18 -14.77 17.24
CA GLU A 202 -0.34 -15.02 18.69
C GLU A 202 0.71 -14.30 19.56
N ASP A 203 1.87 -13.94 18.99
CA ASP A 203 2.92 -13.17 19.65
C ASP A 203 2.76 -11.64 19.45
N GLY A 204 1.65 -11.20 18.82
CA GLY A 204 1.36 -9.80 18.56
C GLY A 204 2.17 -9.20 17.42
N GLU A 205 2.81 -10.03 16.59
CA GLU A 205 3.74 -9.59 15.54
C GLU A 205 3.10 -9.64 14.15
N ALA A 206 3.15 -8.51 13.44
CA ALA A 206 2.85 -8.41 12.01
C ALA A 206 4.14 -8.09 11.24
N THR A 207 4.36 -8.75 10.09
CA THR A 207 5.59 -8.58 9.31
C THR A 207 5.32 -8.10 7.89
N PHE A 208 6.19 -7.22 7.39
CA PHE A 208 6.22 -6.79 6.00
C PHE A 208 7.68 -6.73 5.52
N SER A 209 7.96 -7.26 4.33
CA SER A 209 9.32 -7.28 3.78
C SER A 209 9.39 -6.52 2.48
N TYR A 210 10.48 -5.78 2.28
CA TYR A 210 10.75 -5.09 1.02
C TYR A 210 12.24 -5.05 0.71
N THR A 211 12.57 -4.89 -0.57
CA THR A 211 13.96 -4.80 -1.07
C THR A 211 14.18 -3.44 -1.72
N GLY A 212 15.18 -2.70 -1.25
CA GLY A 212 15.57 -1.42 -1.81
C GLY A 212 16.64 -1.60 -2.90
N SER A 213 16.53 -0.86 -4.00
CA SER A 213 17.45 -0.91 -5.15
C SER A 213 18.33 0.33 -5.29
N PHE A 214 18.05 1.39 -4.54
CA PHE A 214 18.72 2.69 -4.59
C PHE A 214 19.34 3.04 -3.24
N ALA A 215 20.40 3.86 -3.25
CA ALA A 215 20.90 4.45 -2.02
C ALA A 215 20.02 5.63 -1.59
N GLY A 216 19.90 5.83 -0.28
CA GLY A 216 19.10 6.91 0.29
C GLY A 216 18.41 6.47 1.56
N THR A 217 17.59 7.34 2.13
CA THR A 217 16.89 7.08 3.38
C THR A 217 15.40 6.87 3.09
N ASP A 218 14.85 5.80 3.64
CA ASP A 218 13.42 5.56 3.74
C ASP A 218 12.96 5.81 5.18
N THR A 219 11.78 6.39 5.34
CA THR A 219 11.04 6.43 6.60
C THR A 219 9.95 5.39 6.50
N VAL A 220 10.01 4.38 7.36
CA VAL A 220 8.96 3.35 7.46
C VAL A 220 8.05 3.70 8.62
N THR A 221 6.75 3.70 8.37
CA THR A 221 5.70 3.88 9.39
C THR A 221 4.82 2.63 9.42
N ALA A 222 4.57 2.09 10.60
CA ALA A 222 3.57 1.05 10.83
C ALA A 222 2.41 1.63 11.64
N THR A 223 1.17 1.45 11.17
CA THR A 223 -0.04 2.00 11.78
C THR A 223 -1.06 0.91 12.02
N VAL A 224 -1.69 0.88 13.20
CA VAL A 224 -2.80 -0.04 13.48
C VAL A 224 -4.05 0.46 12.75
N ALA A 225 -4.60 -0.38 11.86
CA ALA A 225 -5.70 -0.01 10.98
C ALA A 225 -6.94 0.49 11.74
N GLY A 226 -7.49 1.63 11.30
CA GLY A 226 -8.64 2.27 11.94
C GLY A 226 -8.33 3.04 13.23
N THR A 227 -7.06 3.22 13.58
CA THR A 227 -6.61 4.00 14.74
C THR A 227 -5.51 5.00 14.35
N ASP A 228 -5.12 5.89 15.28
CA ASP A 228 -3.97 6.79 15.13
C ASP A 228 -2.68 6.22 15.76
N LEU A 229 -2.68 4.95 16.19
CA LEU A 229 -1.50 4.33 16.81
C LEU A 229 -0.49 3.94 15.74
N SER A 230 0.70 4.54 15.80
CA SER A 230 1.77 4.30 14.84
C SER A 230 3.16 4.35 15.50
N ASP A 231 4.12 3.65 14.90
CA ASP A 231 5.56 3.80 15.19
C ASP A 231 6.35 3.87 13.88
N SER A 232 7.56 4.44 13.94
CA SER A 232 8.37 4.71 12.74
C SER A 232 9.85 4.42 12.93
N VAL A 233 10.50 3.97 11.85
CA VAL A 233 11.95 3.71 11.82
C VAL A 233 12.56 4.24 10.53
N GLU A 234 13.76 4.83 10.62
CA GLU A 234 14.55 5.24 9.45
C GLU A 234 15.47 4.11 8.99
N ILE A 235 15.46 3.83 7.68
CA ILE A 235 16.35 2.86 7.04
C ILE A 235 17.22 3.60 6.03
N THR A 236 18.54 3.52 6.18
CA THR A 236 19.48 4.15 5.24
C THR A 236 20.12 3.11 4.34
N TRP A 237 19.66 3.05 3.09
CA TRP A 237 20.21 2.20 2.05
C TRP A 237 21.56 2.70 1.57
N THR A 238 22.51 1.79 1.55
CA THR A 238 23.83 2.03 0.98
C THR A 238 23.95 1.26 -0.33
N VAL A 239 24.55 1.87 -1.35
CA VAL A 239 25.09 1.08 -2.46
C VAL A 239 26.54 0.79 -2.12
N VAL A 240 26.94 -0.48 -2.17
CA VAL A 240 28.37 -0.81 -2.19
C VAL A 240 28.93 -0.29 -3.51
N SER A 241 29.37 0.97 -3.50
CA SER A 241 30.34 1.41 -4.50
C SER A 241 31.57 0.55 -4.26
N PRO A 242 32.05 -0.25 -5.24
CA PRO A 242 33.40 -0.75 -5.17
C PRO A 242 34.33 0.43 -4.87
N PRO A 243 35.38 0.21 -4.06
CA PRO A 243 36.39 1.24 -3.84
C PRO A 243 36.79 1.81 -5.21
N PRO A 244 37.04 3.14 -5.34
CA PRO A 244 37.50 3.71 -6.59
C PRO A 244 38.68 2.87 -7.03
N VAL A 245 38.46 2.13 -8.12
CA VAL A 245 39.43 1.18 -8.61
C VAL A 245 40.62 2.03 -9.03
N GLN A 246 41.74 1.95 -8.31
CA GLN A 246 43.01 2.60 -8.69
C GLN A 246 43.68 1.92 -9.91
N PHE A 247 42.93 1.08 -10.64
CA PHE A 247 43.31 0.56 -11.95
C PHE A 247 42.57 1.34 -13.03
N PRO A 248 43.22 1.69 -14.15
CA PRO A 248 42.50 2.25 -15.29
C PRO A 248 41.41 1.24 -15.70
N PRO A 249 40.13 1.62 -15.79
CA PRO A 249 39.01 0.72 -16.08
C PRO A 249 39.13 -0.05 -17.40
N SER A 250 40.10 0.32 -18.26
CA SER A 250 40.44 -0.32 -19.53
C SER A 250 41.51 -1.43 -19.42
N GLN A 251 41.76 -2.01 -18.25
CA GLN A 251 42.69 -3.14 -18.16
C GLN A 251 42.12 -4.40 -18.81
N ALA A 252 42.93 -5.05 -19.64
CA ALA A 252 42.60 -6.33 -20.25
C ALA A 252 42.19 -7.36 -19.18
N SER A 253 41.19 -8.17 -19.49
CA SER A 253 40.66 -9.21 -18.63
C SER A 253 40.81 -10.58 -19.27
N GLU A 254 40.84 -11.62 -18.44
CA GLU A 254 40.77 -13.00 -18.92
C GLU A 254 39.33 -13.34 -19.35
N PRO A 255 39.14 -14.29 -20.28
CA PRO A 255 37.80 -14.73 -20.70
C PRO A 255 36.96 -15.26 -19.52
N LYS A 256 35.73 -14.76 -19.39
CA LYS A 256 34.78 -15.18 -18.35
C LYS A 256 33.72 -16.13 -18.90
N ALA A 257 33.40 -17.17 -18.12
CA ALA A 257 32.32 -18.09 -18.47
C ALA A 257 30.96 -17.35 -18.49
N GLY A 258 30.14 -17.60 -19.51
CA GLY A 258 28.83 -16.94 -19.69
C GLY A 258 28.88 -15.59 -20.40
N CYS A 259 30.07 -15.05 -20.66
CA CYS A 259 30.28 -13.77 -21.35
C CYS A 259 30.74 -13.97 -22.81
N ILE A 260 30.57 -12.94 -23.64
CA ILE A 260 31.29 -12.83 -24.90
C ILE A 260 32.64 -12.19 -24.59
N PHE A 261 33.72 -12.89 -24.88
CA PHE A 261 35.06 -12.33 -24.80
C PHE A 261 35.50 -11.81 -26.16
N PHE A 262 35.90 -10.53 -26.23
CA PHE A 262 36.38 -9.91 -27.44
C PHE A 262 37.90 -9.86 -27.44
N THR A 263 38.54 -10.71 -28.26
CA THR A 263 40.00 -10.78 -28.38
C THR A 263 40.65 -9.47 -28.86
N GLN A 264 39.88 -8.64 -29.55
CA GLN A 264 40.30 -7.37 -30.16
C GLN A 264 40.65 -6.33 -29.09
N THR A 265 39.86 -6.29 -28.01
CA THR A 265 40.01 -5.34 -26.91
C THR A 265 40.37 -6.03 -25.59
N GLN A 266 40.37 -7.36 -25.56
CA GLN A 266 40.58 -8.18 -24.37
C GLN A 266 39.59 -7.88 -23.23
N HIS A 267 38.32 -7.64 -23.58
CA HIS A 267 37.26 -7.36 -22.63
C HIS A 267 36.07 -8.31 -22.78
N ASN A 268 35.38 -8.52 -21.66
CA ASN A 268 34.18 -9.35 -21.57
C ASN A 268 32.91 -8.50 -21.65
N LEU A 269 31.89 -9.05 -22.27
CA LEU A 269 30.53 -8.52 -22.28
C LEU A 269 29.57 -9.56 -21.72
N CYS A 270 28.93 -9.23 -20.60
CA CYS A 270 28.19 -10.17 -19.78
C CYS A 270 26.72 -9.76 -19.60
N ALA A 271 25.90 -10.67 -19.08
CA ALA A 271 24.57 -10.41 -18.52
C ALA A 271 23.64 -9.50 -19.35
N GLY A 272 23.03 -8.49 -18.71
CA GLY A 272 22.05 -7.59 -19.31
C GLY A 272 22.65 -6.70 -20.40
N PHE A 273 23.88 -6.23 -20.22
CA PHE A 273 24.59 -5.45 -21.23
C PHE A 273 24.87 -6.26 -22.49
N ARG A 274 25.23 -7.54 -22.36
CA ARG A 274 25.33 -8.47 -23.50
C ARG A 274 24.02 -8.59 -24.25
N SER A 275 22.92 -8.81 -23.52
CA SER A 275 21.60 -8.99 -24.11
C SER A 275 21.16 -7.73 -24.87
N TYR A 276 21.39 -6.56 -24.29
CA TYR A 276 21.11 -5.27 -24.94
C TYR A 276 21.96 -5.07 -26.19
N TRP A 277 23.27 -5.31 -26.10
CA TRP A 277 24.21 -5.16 -27.20
C TRP A 277 23.83 -6.07 -28.38
N GLU A 278 23.54 -7.35 -28.14
CA GLU A 278 23.10 -8.31 -29.16
C GLU A 278 21.78 -7.88 -29.82
N HIS A 279 20.88 -7.24 -29.06
CA HIS A 279 19.54 -6.91 -29.53
C HIS A 279 19.45 -5.60 -30.34
N PHE A 280 20.19 -4.55 -29.97
CA PHE A 280 19.97 -3.19 -30.49
C PHE A 280 21.02 -2.67 -31.48
N GLY A 281 21.96 -3.51 -31.89
CA GLY A 281 22.84 -3.14 -33.02
C GLY A 281 24.27 -3.64 -32.92
N GLY A 282 24.62 -4.27 -31.80
CA GLY A 282 25.87 -5.00 -31.62
C GLY A 282 27.09 -4.19 -32.01
N LEU A 283 28.00 -4.84 -32.75
CA LEU A 283 29.29 -4.26 -33.12
C LEU A 283 29.15 -2.98 -33.96
N ALA A 284 28.18 -2.94 -34.87
CA ALA A 284 27.99 -1.81 -35.77
C ALA A 284 27.55 -0.54 -35.04
N THR A 285 26.73 -0.68 -34.00
CA THR A 285 26.20 0.46 -33.24
C THR A 285 27.09 0.83 -32.06
N PHE A 286 27.53 -0.14 -31.26
CA PHE A 286 28.20 0.13 -29.98
C PHE A 286 29.72 -0.07 -30.05
N GLY A 287 30.20 -0.84 -31.01
CA GLY A 287 31.61 -1.26 -31.06
C GLY A 287 31.95 -2.33 -30.04
N TYR A 288 33.25 -2.55 -29.86
CA TYR A 288 33.77 -3.47 -28.85
C TYR A 288 33.68 -2.86 -27.44
N PRO A 289 33.50 -3.66 -26.37
CA PRO A 289 33.73 -3.18 -25.01
C PRO A 289 35.19 -2.77 -24.83
N VAL A 290 35.44 -1.64 -24.17
CA VAL A 290 36.78 -1.10 -23.87
C VAL A 290 37.05 -1.02 -22.36
N THR A 291 36.11 -1.52 -21.56
CA THR A 291 36.24 -1.77 -20.12
C THR A 291 35.55 -3.07 -19.77
N GLU A 292 35.82 -3.58 -18.57
CA GLU A 292 34.87 -4.48 -17.90
C GLU A 292 33.67 -3.67 -17.37
N GLU A 293 32.65 -4.36 -16.88
CA GLU A 293 31.60 -3.73 -16.06
C GLU A 293 32.20 -3.25 -14.74
N PHE A 294 31.98 -1.99 -14.38
CA PHE A 294 32.43 -1.39 -13.12
C PHE A 294 31.41 -0.37 -12.62
N VAL A 295 31.51 0.05 -11.36
CA VAL A 295 30.58 1.03 -10.81
C VAL A 295 31.12 2.44 -10.97
N GLU A 296 30.27 3.32 -11.47
CA GLU A 296 30.51 4.74 -11.60
C GLU A 296 29.30 5.50 -11.07
N ASN A 297 29.52 6.41 -10.11
CA ASN A 297 28.46 7.24 -9.50
C ASN A 297 27.25 6.42 -9.00
N GLY A 298 27.49 5.22 -8.48
CA GLY A 298 26.45 4.32 -7.97
C GLY A 298 25.75 3.47 -9.03
N LEU A 299 26.05 3.64 -10.32
CA LEU A 299 25.52 2.83 -11.42
C LEU A 299 26.55 1.81 -11.89
N THR A 300 26.12 0.59 -12.22
CA THR A 300 26.96 -0.32 -13.00
C THR A 300 27.05 0.21 -14.42
N VAL A 301 28.26 0.43 -14.92
CA VAL A 301 28.52 0.96 -16.25
C VAL A 301 29.51 0.08 -16.99
N GLN A 302 29.43 0.13 -18.32
CA GLN A 302 30.46 -0.41 -19.19
C GLN A 302 30.66 0.52 -20.38
N TYR A 303 31.91 0.83 -20.67
CA TYR A 303 32.27 1.62 -21.83
C TYR A 303 32.54 0.70 -23.02
N PHE A 304 32.00 1.11 -24.16
CA PHE A 304 32.26 0.56 -25.47
C PHE A 304 32.97 1.60 -26.31
N GLU A 305 33.46 1.23 -27.50
CA GLU A 305 34.08 2.21 -28.39
C GLU A 305 33.15 3.40 -28.67
N ARG A 306 31.85 3.16 -28.87
CA ARG A 306 30.90 4.18 -29.36
C ARG A 306 29.82 4.58 -28.35
N ALA A 307 29.78 3.97 -27.16
CA ALA A 307 28.74 4.22 -26.17
C ALA A 307 29.21 3.93 -24.74
N ARG A 308 28.49 4.47 -23.75
CA ARG A 308 28.53 4.03 -22.35
C ARG A 308 27.18 3.44 -22.00
N PHE A 309 27.16 2.17 -21.60
CA PHE A 309 25.97 1.54 -21.05
C PHE A 309 25.92 1.81 -19.56
N GLU A 310 24.74 2.12 -19.08
CA GLU A 310 24.44 2.36 -17.68
C GLU A 310 23.30 1.43 -17.28
N TRP A 311 23.46 0.73 -16.17
CA TRP A 311 22.44 -0.15 -15.62
C TRP A 311 21.46 0.67 -14.78
N HIS A 312 20.22 0.74 -15.22
CA HIS A 312 19.09 1.45 -14.63
C HIS A 312 17.93 0.47 -14.39
N PRO A 313 17.94 -0.27 -13.28
CA PRO A 313 16.90 -1.25 -12.99
C PRO A 313 15.52 -0.56 -12.89
N GLY A 314 14.54 -1.04 -13.66
CA GLY A 314 13.16 -0.53 -13.62
C GLY A 314 12.88 0.71 -14.48
N ALA A 315 13.84 1.18 -15.30
CA ALA A 315 13.60 2.31 -16.20
C ALA A 315 12.73 1.94 -17.41
N TRP A 316 11.73 2.77 -17.73
CA TRP A 316 10.84 2.56 -18.88
C TRP A 316 11.52 2.81 -20.24
N PRO A 317 11.22 2.03 -21.29
CA PRO A 317 10.45 0.80 -21.24
C PRO A 317 11.25 -0.30 -20.55
N GLU A 318 10.57 -1.13 -19.76
CA GLU A 318 11.03 -2.26 -18.90
C GLU A 318 11.81 -3.36 -19.65
N ARG A 319 12.28 -3.05 -20.84
CA ARG A 319 12.71 -4.03 -21.81
C ARG A 319 14.12 -4.54 -21.52
N TYR A 320 15.00 -3.77 -20.86
CA TYR A 320 16.40 -4.20 -20.67
C TYR A 320 17.19 -3.56 -19.50
N ASP A 321 16.64 -2.64 -18.72
CA ASP A 321 17.37 -1.93 -17.65
C ASP A 321 18.67 -1.23 -18.09
N VAL A 322 18.86 -0.96 -19.39
CA VAL A 322 20.07 -0.28 -19.92
C VAL A 322 19.69 1.06 -20.54
N LEU A 323 20.29 2.14 -20.03
CA LEU A 323 20.31 3.44 -20.69
C LEU A 323 21.70 3.73 -21.25
N LEU A 324 21.72 4.51 -22.32
CA LEU A 324 22.96 5.00 -22.92
C LEU A 324 23.28 6.37 -22.35
N GLY A 325 24.51 6.53 -21.88
CA GLY A 325 25.03 7.80 -21.40
C GLY A 325 24.98 8.88 -22.47
N LEU A 326 24.79 10.14 -22.05
CA LEU A 326 24.66 11.31 -22.92
C LEU A 326 26.02 11.77 -23.49
N LEU A 327 26.80 10.83 -24.02
CA LEU A 327 28.20 11.06 -24.40
C LEU A 327 28.35 12.09 -25.53
N GLY A 328 27.33 12.27 -26.37
CA GLY A 328 27.35 13.31 -27.38
C GLY A 328 27.26 14.70 -26.74
N ARG A 329 26.40 14.88 -25.72
CA ARG A 329 26.36 16.11 -24.92
C ARG A 329 27.66 16.34 -24.15
N ASP A 330 28.24 15.28 -23.57
CA ASP A 330 29.53 15.37 -22.87
C ASP A 330 30.64 15.86 -23.81
N MET A 331 30.68 15.34 -25.05
CA MET A 331 31.68 15.71 -26.05
C MET A 331 31.52 17.13 -26.60
N THR A 332 30.31 17.68 -26.56
CA THR A 332 30.01 19.02 -27.07
C THR A 332 29.88 20.07 -25.97
N ALA A 333 30.17 19.70 -24.72
CA ALA A 333 30.08 20.61 -23.59
C ALA A 333 30.95 21.85 -23.82
N GLY A 334 30.34 23.04 -23.75
CA GLY A 334 31.02 24.33 -23.98
C GLY A 334 31.12 24.76 -25.44
N ARG A 335 30.50 24.03 -26.38
CA ARG A 335 30.44 24.38 -27.81
C ARG A 335 29.15 25.12 -28.19
N ASP A 336 28.33 25.53 -27.23
CA ASP A 336 26.99 26.11 -27.44
C ASP A 336 27.01 27.41 -28.27
N GLU A 337 28.14 28.11 -28.29
CA GLU A 337 28.32 29.34 -29.08
C GLU A 337 28.77 29.08 -30.53
N GLU A 338 29.20 27.87 -30.85
CA GLU A 338 29.60 27.51 -32.21
C GLU A 338 28.37 27.40 -33.14
N PRO A 339 28.44 27.92 -34.39
CA PRO A 339 27.27 27.96 -35.27
C PRO A 339 26.52 26.64 -35.46
N PRO A 340 27.16 25.45 -35.56
CA PRO A 340 26.44 24.19 -35.70
C PRO A 340 25.60 23.80 -34.47
N PHE A 341 25.93 24.27 -33.27
CA PHE A 341 25.23 23.93 -32.02
C PHE A 341 24.17 24.95 -31.63
N GLN A 342 24.02 26.02 -32.42
CA GLN A 342 22.94 26.98 -32.26
C GLN A 342 21.67 26.47 -32.94
N ARG A 343 20.52 26.85 -32.40
CA ARG A 343 19.21 26.50 -32.98
C ARG A 343 19.15 26.95 -34.44
N ALA A 344 18.73 26.05 -35.30
CA ALA A 344 18.58 26.30 -36.72
C ALA A 344 17.12 26.62 -37.08
N ASN A 345 16.93 27.22 -38.26
CA ASN A 345 15.59 27.33 -38.82
C ASN A 345 15.10 25.93 -39.26
N PRO A 346 13.80 25.63 -39.15
CA PRO A 346 13.25 24.38 -39.66
C PRO A 346 13.53 24.19 -41.14
N GLY A 347 14.13 23.04 -41.48
CA GLY A 347 14.39 22.64 -42.87
C GLY A 347 13.09 22.44 -43.62
N ALA A 348 12.88 23.20 -44.69
CA ALA A 348 11.64 23.18 -45.47
C ALA A 348 11.55 22.03 -46.48
N ALA A 349 12.52 21.11 -46.49
CA ALA A 349 12.63 20.05 -47.48
C ALA A 349 12.17 18.69 -46.96
N ASP A 350 11.64 17.86 -47.86
CA ASP A 350 11.06 16.53 -47.61
C ASP A 350 12.04 15.52 -46.97
N HIS A 351 13.33 15.73 -47.17
CA HIS A 351 14.41 14.90 -46.65
C HIS A 351 14.92 15.34 -45.27
N CYS A 352 14.30 16.34 -44.63
CA CYS A 352 14.67 16.82 -43.30
C CYS A 352 13.57 16.57 -42.28
N THR A 353 13.96 16.39 -41.02
CA THR A 353 13.06 16.39 -39.86
C THR A 353 13.62 17.38 -38.85
N TYR A 354 12.81 18.38 -38.50
CA TYR A 354 13.17 19.37 -37.48
C TYR A 354 12.66 18.93 -36.11
N PHE A 355 13.55 18.95 -35.11
CA PHE A 355 13.24 18.55 -33.74
C PHE A 355 13.10 19.79 -32.87
N GLU A 356 11.86 20.19 -32.57
CA GLU A 356 11.55 21.37 -31.74
C GLU A 356 12.24 21.33 -30.36
N ALA A 357 12.36 20.12 -29.78
CA ALA A 357 12.94 19.87 -28.47
C ALA A 357 14.37 20.42 -28.33
N THR A 358 15.17 20.33 -29.40
CA THR A 358 16.56 20.79 -29.42
C THR A 358 16.77 21.97 -30.37
N GLY A 359 15.86 22.18 -31.31
CA GLY A 359 15.96 23.22 -32.34
C GLY A 359 16.89 22.87 -33.49
N HIS A 360 17.07 21.58 -33.79
CA HIS A 360 18.00 21.10 -34.81
C HIS A 360 17.34 20.26 -35.90
N ASN A 361 17.92 20.29 -37.09
CA ASN A 361 17.49 19.50 -38.24
C ASN A 361 18.27 18.20 -38.35
N LEU A 362 17.58 17.12 -38.73
CA LEU A 362 18.20 15.86 -39.13
C LEU A 362 17.81 15.56 -40.58
N CYS A 363 18.78 15.48 -41.47
CA CYS A 363 18.54 15.42 -42.90
C CYS A 363 19.19 14.20 -43.56
N PHE A 364 18.77 13.92 -44.80
CA PHE A 364 19.41 12.99 -45.73
C PHE A 364 19.78 11.61 -45.13
N GLY A 365 21.05 11.21 -45.30
CA GLY A 365 21.55 9.89 -44.93
C GLY A 365 21.63 9.70 -43.42
N PHE A 366 21.94 10.75 -42.66
CA PHE A 366 21.91 10.70 -41.19
C PHE A 366 20.49 10.50 -40.67
N ARG A 367 19.49 11.16 -41.26
CA ARG A 367 18.07 10.88 -40.96
C ARG A 367 17.70 9.44 -41.24
N SER A 368 18.04 8.97 -42.44
CA SER A 368 17.71 7.60 -42.87
C SER A 368 18.35 6.55 -41.95
N TYR A 369 19.60 6.80 -41.51
CA TYR A 369 20.31 5.94 -40.58
C TYR A 369 19.70 5.97 -39.18
N TRP A 370 19.42 7.17 -38.65
CA TRP A 370 18.79 7.35 -37.35
C TRP A 370 17.44 6.63 -37.28
N GLU A 371 16.57 6.80 -38.28
CA GLU A 371 15.27 6.14 -38.35
C GLU A 371 15.38 4.60 -38.42
N ALA A 372 16.40 4.08 -39.12
CA ALA A 372 16.55 2.66 -39.36
C ALA A 372 17.25 1.89 -38.21
N PHE A 373 18.20 2.50 -37.49
CA PHE A 373 19.14 1.77 -36.64
C PHE A 373 19.06 2.05 -35.14
N GLY A 374 18.19 2.96 -34.70
CA GLY A 374 18.02 3.13 -33.26
C GLY A 374 17.16 4.30 -32.81
N GLY A 375 16.95 5.28 -33.67
CA GLY A 375 16.08 6.42 -33.43
C GLY A 375 16.39 7.13 -32.12
N LEU A 376 15.32 7.63 -31.49
CA LEU A 376 15.39 8.37 -30.23
C LEU A 376 15.96 7.52 -29.08
N ALA A 377 15.63 6.23 -29.04
CA ALA A 377 16.01 5.34 -27.95
C ALA A 377 17.52 5.08 -27.86
N ILE A 378 18.21 5.02 -29.00
CA ILE A 378 19.64 4.75 -29.05
C ILE A 378 20.46 6.04 -29.19
N TYR A 379 20.07 6.94 -30.08
CA TYR A 379 20.90 8.09 -30.43
C TYR A 379 20.47 9.37 -29.71
N GLY A 380 19.21 9.46 -29.27
CA GLY A 380 18.63 10.69 -28.75
C GLY A 380 18.32 11.70 -29.85
N TYR A 381 18.00 12.94 -29.43
CA TYR A 381 17.77 14.05 -30.35
C TYR A 381 19.06 14.57 -30.98
N PRO A 382 19.03 15.14 -32.21
CA PRO A 382 20.16 15.90 -32.73
C PRO A 382 20.40 17.14 -31.86
N ILE A 383 21.66 17.44 -31.58
CA ILE A 383 22.11 18.61 -30.79
C ILE A 383 23.05 19.53 -31.58
N SER A 384 23.24 19.24 -32.86
CA SER A 384 23.92 20.12 -33.81
C SER A 384 23.28 19.98 -35.19
N GLU A 385 23.53 20.94 -36.07
CA GLU A 385 23.39 20.75 -37.52
C GLU A 385 24.51 19.86 -38.07
N GLU A 386 24.40 19.43 -39.33
CA GLU A 386 25.48 18.77 -40.06
C GLU A 386 26.60 19.78 -40.39
N PHE A 387 27.84 19.43 -40.09
CA PHE A 387 29.00 20.26 -40.43
C PHE A 387 30.26 19.41 -40.65
N VAL A 388 31.31 20.01 -41.21
CA VAL A 388 32.58 19.30 -41.45
C VAL A 388 33.47 19.42 -40.22
N GLU A 389 33.93 18.29 -39.70
CA GLU A 389 34.85 18.25 -38.56
C GLU A 389 35.97 17.22 -38.81
N GLN A 390 37.13 17.50 -38.23
CA GLN A 390 38.24 16.55 -38.25
C GLN A 390 37.95 15.39 -37.28
N ASN A 391 38.06 14.16 -37.77
CA ASN A 391 38.02 12.99 -36.91
C ASN A 391 39.31 12.94 -36.06
N PRO A 392 39.19 12.85 -34.72
CA PRO A 392 40.34 12.89 -33.82
C PRO A 392 41.25 11.64 -33.93
N ASP A 393 40.73 10.54 -34.48
CA ASP A 393 41.41 9.25 -34.60
C ASP A 393 42.22 9.17 -35.89
N THR A 394 41.62 9.59 -37.01
CA THR A 394 42.22 9.47 -38.35
C THR A 394 42.85 10.76 -38.85
N GLY A 395 42.44 11.91 -38.31
CA GLY A 395 42.82 13.24 -38.80
C GLY A 395 42.13 13.62 -40.13
N GLU A 396 41.25 12.78 -40.67
CA GLU A 396 40.49 13.06 -41.88
C GLU A 396 39.28 13.95 -41.58
N LEU A 397 38.78 14.66 -42.59
CA LEU A 397 37.59 15.50 -42.47
C LEU A 397 36.36 14.69 -42.90
N TYR A 398 35.34 14.64 -42.04
CA TYR A 398 34.05 14.08 -42.38
C TYR A 398 32.94 15.11 -42.14
N THR A 399 31.84 14.96 -42.87
CA THR A 399 30.57 15.55 -42.43
C THR A 399 30.12 14.79 -41.19
N VAL A 400 29.80 15.52 -40.13
CA VAL A 400 29.39 14.96 -38.84
C VAL A 400 28.13 15.63 -38.34
N GLN A 401 27.45 14.94 -37.44
CA GLN A 401 26.36 15.51 -36.66
C GLN A 401 26.36 14.90 -35.27
N TYR A 402 26.13 15.74 -34.27
CA TYR A 402 26.03 15.32 -32.87
C TYR A 402 24.59 15.09 -32.47
N PHE A 403 24.38 14.04 -31.69
CA PHE A 403 23.14 13.68 -31.03
C PHE A 403 23.39 13.59 -29.54
N GLU A 404 22.35 13.51 -28.73
CA GLU A 404 22.52 13.43 -27.27
C GLU A 404 23.43 12.29 -26.82
N ARG A 405 23.41 11.15 -27.53
CA ARG A 405 24.12 9.92 -27.18
C ARG A 405 25.11 9.42 -28.23
N ALA A 406 25.25 10.12 -29.36
CA ALA A 406 26.03 9.65 -30.50
C ALA A 406 26.66 10.78 -31.31
N ARG A 407 27.70 10.44 -32.08
CA ARG A 407 28.29 11.29 -33.13
C ARG A 407 28.27 10.49 -34.43
N PHE A 408 27.54 10.99 -35.43
CA PHE A 408 27.49 10.37 -36.76
C PHE A 408 28.60 10.97 -37.62
N GLU A 409 29.18 10.13 -38.48
CA GLU A 409 30.22 10.49 -39.43
C GLU A 409 29.84 9.97 -40.81
N TRP A 410 29.97 10.80 -41.84
CA TRP A 410 29.71 10.42 -43.22
C TRP A 410 30.96 9.86 -43.89
N HIS A 411 30.91 8.57 -44.19
CA HIS A 411 31.96 7.74 -44.79
C HIS A 411 31.47 7.14 -46.13
N PRO A 412 31.57 7.87 -47.24
CA PRO A 412 31.04 7.43 -48.53
C PRO A 412 31.76 6.17 -49.04
N GLY A 413 31.01 5.08 -49.24
CA GLY A 413 31.49 3.81 -49.79
C GLY A 413 31.96 2.78 -48.76
N GLU A 414 31.85 3.08 -47.45
CA GLU A 414 32.24 2.15 -46.38
C GLU A 414 31.16 1.09 -46.09
N PHE A 415 31.59 -0.11 -45.68
CA PHE A 415 30.67 -1.25 -45.48
C PHE A 415 29.84 -1.14 -44.19
N PRO A 416 28.51 -1.41 -44.20
CA PRO A 416 27.73 -1.79 -45.38
C PRO A 416 27.47 -0.58 -46.29
N PRO A 417 27.79 -0.67 -47.61
CA PRO A 417 27.85 0.46 -48.56
C PRO A 417 26.49 1.10 -48.89
N ARG A 418 25.44 0.77 -48.13
CA ARG A 418 24.08 1.25 -48.29
C ARG A 418 23.75 2.42 -47.37
N PHE A 419 24.62 2.78 -46.41
CA PHE A 419 24.31 3.87 -45.47
C PHE A 419 25.38 4.95 -45.37
N ASP A 420 26.64 4.68 -45.72
CA ASP A 420 27.74 5.66 -45.62
C ASP A 420 27.85 6.36 -44.24
N VAL A 421 27.25 5.82 -43.17
CA VAL A 421 27.31 6.38 -41.81
C VAL A 421 28.10 5.44 -40.90
N LEU A 422 29.13 5.97 -40.25
CA LEU A 422 29.79 5.34 -39.11
C LEU A 422 29.56 6.17 -37.85
N LEU A 423 29.60 5.49 -36.70
CA LEU A 423 29.50 6.13 -35.40
C LEU A 423 30.90 6.38 -34.84
N GLY A 424 31.13 7.61 -34.41
CA GLY A 424 32.38 8.02 -33.78
C GLY A 424 32.63 7.29 -32.47
N ARG A 425 33.91 7.11 -32.12
CA ARG A 425 34.34 6.36 -30.93
C ARG A 425 34.23 7.19 -29.64
N ILE A 426 33.05 7.76 -29.41
CA ILE A 426 32.79 8.69 -28.32
C ILE A 426 32.81 8.04 -26.94
N GLY A 427 32.61 6.73 -26.85
CA GLY A 427 32.78 5.97 -25.61
C GLY A 427 34.24 5.84 -25.23
N ALA A 428 35.11 5.49 -26.19
CA ALA A 428 36.56 5.49 -25.99
C ALA A 428 37.09 6.89 -25.62
N TRP A 429 36.58 7.94 -26.29
CA TRP A 429 36.89 9.33 -25.96
C TRP A 429 36.49 9.69 -24.54
N ALA A 430 35.25 9.41 -24.14
CA ALA A 430 34.76 9.76 -22.81
C ALA A 430 35.54 9.01 -21.71
N LEU A 431 35.91 7.75 -21.96
CA LEU A 431 36.76 6.98 -21.05
C LEU A 431 38.14 7.62 -20.88
N HIS A 432 38.78 8.01 -22.00
CA HIS A 432 40.08 8.69 -22.01
C HIS A 432 40.02 10.02 -21.24
N GLN A 433 39.02 10.86 -21.52
CA GLN A 433 38.88 12.16 -20.85
C GLN A 433 38.66 12.00 -19.33
N ARG A 434 37.88 11.00 -18.92
CA ARG A 434 37.51 10.81 -17.52
C ARG A 434 38.59 10.13 -16.70
N TYR A 435 39.30 9.15 -17.27
CA TYR A 435 40.20 8.26 -16.54
C TYR A 435 41.65 8.28 -17.03
N GLY A 436 41.98 9.07 -18.05
CA GLY A 436 43.33 9.13 -18.62
C GLY A 436 43.81 7.82 -19.23
N THR A 437 42.89 6.93 -19.63
CA THR A 437 43.22 5.66 -20.28
C THR A 437 43.83 5.90 -21.65
N PRO A 438 44.74 5.05 -22.16
CA PRO A 438 45.17 5.16 -23.55
C PRO A 438 43.97 5.10 -24.48
N TYR A 439 43.91 6.02 -25.46
CA TYR A 439 42.86 6.01 -26.46
C TYR A 439 43.07 4.78 -27.38
N PRO A 440 42.19 3.76 -27.31
CA PRO A 440 42.39 2.47 -27.99
C PRO A 440 42.12 2.55 -29.49
#